data_AF-A0A662Q335-F1
#
_entry.id   AF-A0A662Q335-F1
#
_cell.length_a   1.000
_cell.length_b   1.000
_cell.length_c   1.000
_cell.angle_alpha   90.00
_cell.angle_beta   90.00
_cell.angle_gamma   90.00
#
_symmetry.space_group_name_H-M   'P 1'
#
loop_
_entity.id
_entity.type
_entity.pdbx_description
1 polymer ?
#
loop_
_entity_poly.entity_id
_entity_poly.type
_entity_poly.pdbx_seq_one_letter_code
_entity_poly.pdbx_strand_id
1 'polypeptide(L)'
;MSMVNWEFIYTLTKRLCELGKNNREIPPLHEVEPFKHFFSEEGKLKYDELDVYDGKFTRREILTRYLLVNVVLDQGPDMTGVRMLLKDVTTHLYRNEIRIFHKPIDFFKELNISIDEILERHEYVKKIRAKIWAKENYSSPSKYNLFFAQSQRGLISTKQVLDYAIHRWGVPLCFLLLLERDLEKIGKISPQPLVDYIESFDSAEIMAQQIKDNERYGLGSAIGDKACHLFAKMFVSVFKLTKRKSRDKGWTDFSYEVPFDSNAGRVLFRTGFLLQFASIKDFEKWQVIQRGKGKRGLDYIRVTNIRGKRTRYISQYTKIFHDYVKVVSQYMRVGKSPRSVEIQKIPNLIIYKLNQTGTNYSVADFDDGLIFVGTRYCFNHEKPRCSRCPLRNLCEGFNENNSLIERYRT
;
A
#
# COMPACT_ATOMS: atom_id res chain seq x y z
N MET A 1 18.89 27.37 11.30
CA MET A 1 18.07 26.20 10.91
C MET A 1 16.90 26.15 11.87
N SER A 2 15.64 26.10 11.39
CA SER A 2 14.51 25.89 12.31
C SER A 2 14.66 24.51 12.95
N MET A 3 14.41 24.43 14.26
CA MET A 3 14.42 23.17 14.99
C MET A 3 13.13 22.40 14.68
N VAL A 4 13.18 21.08 14.58
CA VAL A 4 11.99 20.24 14.42
C VAL A 4 11.09 20.42 15.64
N ASN A 5 9.81 20.78 15.44
CA ASN A 5 8.84 20.78 16.53
C ASN A 5 8.37 19.34 16.82
N TRP A 6 9.07 18.67 17.75
CA TRP A 6 8.79 17.28 18.10
C TRP A 6 7.43 17.08 18.77
N GLU A 7 6.98 18.02 19.59
CA GLU A 7 5.68 17.93 20.26
C GLU A 7 4.53 17.89 19.24
N PHE A 8 4.59 18.78 18.24
CA PHE A 8 3.68 18.78 17.10
C PHE A 8 3.72 17.44 16.35
N ILE A 9 4.92 16.96 16.00
CA ILE A 9 5.09 15.70 15.25
C ILE A 9 4.52 14.50 16.01
N TYR A 10 4.80 14.38 17.31
CA TYR A 10 4.28 13.31 18.14
C TYR A 10 2.76 13.38 18.26
N THR A 11 2.21 14.56 18.53
CA THR A 11 0.77 14.77 18.69
C THR A 11 0.01 14.45 17.40
N LEU A 12 0.49 14.95 16.27
CA LEU A 12 -0.11 14.67 14.96
C LEU A 12 -0.03 13.18 14.60
N THR A 13 1.13 12.55 14.83
CA THR A 13 1.34 11.12 14.53
C THR A 13 0.45 10.24 15.40
N LYS A 14 0.37 10.52 16.71
CA LYS A 14 -0.54 9.83 17.63
C LYS A 14 -1.99 9.94 17.15
N ARG A 15 -2.42 11.15 16.79
CA ARG A 15 -3.80 11.38 16.31
C ARG A 15 -4.10 10.62 15.02
N LEU A 16 -3.15 10.56 14.08
CA LEU A 16 -3.26 9.77 12.87
C LEU A 16 -3.37 8.28 13.18
N CYS A 17 -2.52 7.74 14.06
CA CYS A 17 -2.59 6.33 14.47
C CYS A 17 -3.94 5.99 15.12
N GLU A 18 -4.46 6.84 16.01
CA GLU A 18 -5.79 6.65 16.62
C GLU A 18 -6.90 6.62 15.57
N LEU A 19 -6.86 7.53 14.59
CA LEU A 19 -7.84 7.57 13.51
C LEU A 19 -7.75 6.30 12.65
N GLY A 20 -6.55 5.87 12.27
CA GLY A 20 -6.36 4.69 11.45
C GLY A 20 -6.78 3.40 12.15
N LYS A 21 -6.42 3.24 13.42
CA LYS A 21 -6.84 2.08 14.23
C LYS A 21 -8.36 1.92 14.31
N ASN A 22 -9.08 3.05 14.35
CA ASN A 22 -10.55 3.07 14.45
C ASN A 22 -11.28 3.09 13.09
N ASN A 23 -10.57 3.33 11.98
CA ASN A 23 -11.19 3.51 10.66
C ASN A 23 -10.47 2.75 9.53
N ARG A 24 -9.74 1.67 9.88
CA ARG A 24 -8.99 0.86 8.93
C ARG A 24 -9.89 0.26 7.86
N GLU A 25 -9.54 0.44 6.59
CA GLU A 25 -10.28 -0.12 5.46
C GLU A 25 -9.64 -1.44 4.99
N ILE A 26 -10.08 -2.54 5.58
CA ILE A 26 -9.58 -3.89 5.30
C ILE A 26 -10.25 -4.44 4.03
N PRO A 27 -9.51 -5.05 3.07
CA PRO A 27 -10.12 -5.80 1.98
C PRO A 27 -11.07 -6.88 2.54
N PRO A 28 -12.33 -6.97 2.09
CA PRO A 28 -13.30 -7.89 2.67
C PRO A 28 -13.10 -9.32 2.14
N LEU A 29 -12.00 -9.97 2.55
CA LEU A 29 -11.63 -11.30 2.08
C LEU A 29 -12.69 -12.36 2.42
N HIS A 30 -13.43 -12.16 3.51
CA HIS A 30 -14.55 -13.02 3.92
C HIS A 30 -15.74 -12.97 2.93
N GLU A 31 -15.82 -11.96 2.07
CA GLU A 31 -16.85 -11.89 1.03
C GLU A 31 -16.45 -12.67 -0.24
N VAL A 32 -15.18 -13.05 -0.38
CA VAL A 32 -14.71 -13.86 -1.53
C VAL A 32 -15.20 -15.28 -1.33
N GLU A 33 -16.16 -15.71 -2.13
CA GLU A 33 -16.92 -16.94 -1.91
C GLU A 33 -16.05 -18.18 -1.67
N PRO A 34 -15.03 -18.47 -2.49
CA PRO A 34 -14.13 -19.59 -2.25
C PRO A 34 -13.43 -19.57 -0.89
N PHE A 35 -13.24 -18.39 -0.28
CA PHE A 35 -12.47 -18.23 0.95
C PHE A 35 -13.35 -18.06 2.18
N LYS A 36 -14.68 -18.00 2.04
CA LYS A 36 -15.62 -17.80 3.16
C LYS A 36 -15.33 -18.71 4.35
N HIS A 37 -15.02 -19.98 4.06
CA HIS A 37 -14.77 -21.00 5.08
C HIS A 37 -13.47 -20.80 5.89
N PHE A 38 -12.58 -19.90 5.45
CA PHE A 38 -11.39 -19.47 6.19
C PHE A 38 -11.72 -18.47 7.32
N PHE A 39 -12.95 -17.95 7.35
CA PHE A 39 -13.42 -16.93 8.28
C PHE A 39 -14.56 -17.47 9.15
N SER A 40 -14.74 -16.91 10.33
CA SER A 40 -15.92 -17.12 11.17
C SER A 40 -17.15 -16.45 10.56
N GLU A 41 -18.34 -16.74 11.10
CA GLU A 41 -19.59 -16.09 10.70
C GLU A 41 -19.56 -14.55 10.89
N GLU A 42 -18.75 -14.06 11.84
CA GLU A 42 -18.50 -12.63 12.07
C GLU A 42 -17.51 -12.01 11.07
N GLY A 43 -17.02 -12.78 10.09
CA GLY A 43 -16.03 -12.33 9.10
C GLY A 43 -14.61 -12.21 9.65
N LYS A 44 -14.32 -12.78 10.83
CA LYS A 44 -12.98 -12.79 11.42
C LYS A 44 -12.16 -13.97 10.89
N LEU A 45 -10.89 -13.73 10.58
CA LEU A 45 -9.99 -14.78 10.09
C LEU A 45 -9.75 -15.83 11.18
N LYS A 46 -9.88 -17.11 10.82
CA LYS A 46 -9.60 -18.24 11.73
C LYS A 46 -8.10 -18.51 11.77
N TYR A 47 -7.40 -17.83 12.69
CA TYR A 47 -5.94 -17.83 12.77
C TYR A 47 -5.32 -19.21 13.04
N ASP A 48 -6.00 -20.02 13.83
CA ASP A 48 -5.66 -21.40 14.19
C ASP A 48 -5.80 -22.37 13.02
N GLU A 49 -6.63 -22.05 12.03
CA GLU A 49 -6.84 -22.87 10.82
C GLU A 49 -5.98 -22.42 9.62
N LEU A 50 -5.13 -21.39 9.77
CA LEU A 50 -4.36 -20.83 8.63
C LEU A 50 -3.39 -21.83 7.98
N ASP A 51 -2.89 -22.79 8.75
CA ASP A 51 -1.96 -23.80 8.26
C ASP A 51 -2.65 -25.12 7.85
N VAL A 52 -3.99 -25.16 7.87
CA VAL A 52 -4.79 -26.25 7.32
C VAL A 52 -4.70 -26.23 5.79
N TYR A 53 -4.71 -27.43 5.19
CA TYR A 53 -4.70 -27.59 3.74
C TYR A 53 -6.05 -27.23 3.12
N ASP A 54 -5.99 -26.53 2.00
CA ASP A 54 -7.06 -26.33 1.02
C ASP A 54 -6.51 -26.71 -0.36
N GLY A 55 -6.85 -27.92 -0.82
CA GLY A 55 -6.17 -28.56 -1.94
C GLY A 55 -4.68 -28.84 -1.66
N LYS A 56 -3.80 -28.39 -2.55
CA LYS A 56 -2.32 -28.57 -2.43
C LYS A 56 -1.68 -27.61 -1.42
N PHE A 57 -2.35 -26.51 -1.07
CA PHE A 57 -1.75 -25.39 -0.35
C PHE A 57 -2.38 -25.18 1.01
N THR A 58 -1.69 -24.47 1.89
CA THR A 58 -2.29 -23.97 3.13
C THR A 58 -3.24 -22.79 2.84
N ARG A 59 -4.24 -22.57 3.71
CA ARG A 59 -5.11 -21.38 3.60
C ARG A 59 -4.32 -20.07 3.67
N ARG A 60 -3.26 -20.03 4.48
CA ARG A 60 -2.30 -18.91 4.55
C ARG A 60 -1.69 -18.61 3.19
N GLU A 61 -1.25 -19.62 2.46
CA GLU A 61 -0.71 -19.47 1.11
C GLU A 61 -1.77 -18.89 0.15
N ILE A 62 -2.98 -19.46 0.12
CA ILE A 62 -4.06 -18.99 -0.75
C ILE A 62 -4.42 -17.52 -0.50
N LEU A 63 -4.56 -17.13 0.78
CA LEU A 63 -4.80 -15.74 1.16
C LEU A 63 -3.65 -14.82 0.76
N THR A 64 -2.41 -15.27 0.93
CA THR A 64 -1.21 -14.50 0.55
C THR A 64 -1.17 -14.28 -0.96
N ARG A 65 -1.50 -15.30 -1.77
CA ARG A 65 -1.61 -15.20 -3.23
C ARG A 65 -2.68 -14.21 -3.67
N TYR A 66 -3.87 -14.26 -3.05
CA TYR A 66 -4.94 -13.29 -3.33
C TYR A 66 -4.52 -11.86 -2.99
N LEU A 67 -3.91 -11.66 -1.83
CA LEU A 67 -3.44 -10.33 -1.40
C LEU A 67 -2.38 -9.76 -2.33
N LEU A 68 -1.48 -10.60 -2.86
CA LEU A 68 -0.49 -10.17 -3.84
C LEU A 68 -1.16 -9.66 -5.12
N VAL A 69 -2.11 -10.42 -5.68
CA VAL A 69 -2.87 -9.96 -6.85
C VAL A 69 -3.66 -8.69 -6.51
N ASN A 70 -4.31 -8.63 -5.35
CA ASN A 70 -5.05 -7.46 -4.89
C ASN A 70 -4.21 -6.17 -4.93
N VAL A 71 -2.98 -6.18 -4.40
CA VAL A 71 -2.13 -4.97 -4.43
C VAL A 71 -1.59 -4.64 -5.82
N VAL A 72 -1.43 -5.63 -6.69
CA VAL A 72 -1.02 -5.43 -8.09
C VAL A 72 -2.14 -4.73 -8.87
N LEU A 73 -3.40 -5.07 -8.60
CA LEU A 73 -4.55 -4.43 -9.23
C LEU A 73 -4.84 -3.04 -8.64
N ASP A 74 -4.52 -2.80 -7.37
CA ASP A 74 -4.79 -1.56 -6.63
C ASP A 74 -3.82 -0.42 -7.01
N GLN A 75 -3.86 -0.02 -8.28
CA GLN A 75 -3.07 1.09 -8.84
C GLN A 75 -3.95 2.28 -9.25
N GLY A 76 -5.26 2.08 -9.37
CA GLY A 76 -6.23 3.10 -9.81
C GLY A 76 -6.77 4.00 -8.69
N PRO A 77 -7.58 5.02 -9.04
CA PRO A 77 -8.15 5.95 -8.07
C PRO A 77 -9.38 5.41 -7.31
N ASP A 78 -9.92 4.24 -7.69
CA ASP A 78 -11.09 3.62 -7.03
C ASP A 78 -10.74 2.23 -6.47
N MET A 79 -10.09 2.22 -5.30
CA MET A 79 -9.72 0.98 -4.59
C MET A 79 -10.93 0.09 -4.28
N THR A 80 -12.09 0.67 -3.94
CA THR A 80 -13.32 -0.10 -3.70
C THR A 80 -13.75 -0.84 -4.96
N GLY A 81 -13.76 -0.17 -6.11
CA GLY A 81 -14.09 -0.80 -7.40
C GLY A 81 -13.12 -1.90 -7.80
N VAL A 82 -11.81 -1.71 -7.58
CA VAL A 82 -10.79 -2.74 -7.84
C VAL A 82 -11.02 -3.98 -6.97
N ARG A 83 -11.30 -3.81 -5.67
CA ARG A 83 -11.58 -4.92 -4.74
C ARG A 83 -12.85 -5.68 -5.14
N MET A 84 -13.89 -4.97 -5.58
CA MET A 84 -15.11 -5.61 -6.12
C MET A 84 -14.78 -6.43 -7.37
N LEU A 85 -14.02 -5.87 -8.32
CA LEU A 85 -13.60 -6.57 -9.53
C LEU A 85 -12.85 -7.87 -9.21
N LEU A 86 -11.84 -7.80 -8.34
CA LEU A 86 -11.06 -8.98 -7.96
C LEU A 86 -11.92 -10.06 -7.29
N LYS A 87 -12.77 -9.67 -6.34
CA LYS A 87 -13.69 -10.57 -5.64
C LYS A 87 -14.61 -11.29 -6.64
N ASP A 88 -15.26 -10.52 -7.50
CA ASP A 88 -16.29 -11.03 -8.39
C ASP A 88 -15.69 -11.93 -9.47
N VAL A 89 -14.57 -11.52 -10.08
CA VAL A 89 -13.83 -12.36 -11.06
C VAL A 89 -13.35 -13.65 -10.39
N THR A 90 -12.73 -13.57 -9.21
CA THR A 90 -12.28 -14.76 -8.48
C THR A 90 -13.43 -15.72 -8.21
N THR A 91 -14.57 -15.20 -7.75
CA THR A 91 -15.75 -16.02 -7.45
C THR A 91 -16.28 -16.73 -8.70
N HIS A 92 -16.40 -16.03 -9.82
CA HIS A 92 -16.93 -16.61 -11.07
C HIS A 92 -15.96 -17.62 -11.68
N LEU A 93 -14.66 -17.33 -11.68
CA LEU A 93 -13.66 -18.30 -12.14
C LEU A 93 -13.69 -19.59 -11.32
N TYR A 94 -13.81 -19.50 -10.00
CA TYR A 94 -13.87 -20.68 -9.14
C TYR A 94 -15.15 -21.50 -9.33
N ARG A 95 -16.29 -20.86 -9.61
CA ARG A 95 -17.55 -21.55 -9.95
C ARG A 95 -17.46 -22.31 -11.28
N ASN A 96 -16.59 -21.84 -12.19
CA ASN A 96 -16.24 -22.52 -13.43
C ASN A 96 -15.05 -23.48 -13.28
N GLU A 97 -14.67 -23.83 -12.05
CA GLU A 97 -13.53 -24.71 -11.72
C GLU A 97 -12.14 -24.17 -12.15
N ILE A 98 -12.05 -22.88 -12.48
CA ILE A 98 -10.80 -22.16 -12.78
C ILE A 98 -10.24 -21.58 -11.48
N ARG A 99 -9.56 -22.43 -10.71
CA ARG A 99 -9.10 -22.11 -9.34
C ARG A 99 -7.75 -21.39 -9.35
N ILE A 100 -7.67 -20.17 -9.90
CA ILE A 100 -6.41 -19.47 -10.21
C ILE A 100 -5.40 -19.29 -9.05
N PHE A 101 -5.83 -19.34 -7.78
CA PHE A 101 -4.88 -19.28 -6.64
C PHE A 101 -4.41 -20.67 -6.19
N HIS A 102 -5.18 -21.72 -6.47
CA HIS A 102 -4.80 -23.11 -6.24
C HIS A 102 -4.03 -23.70 -7.43
N LYS A 103 -4.28 -23.19 -8.64
CA LYS A 103 -3.66 -23.67 -9.88
C LYS A 103 -3.49 -22.49 -10.85
N PRO A 104 -2.44 -21.66 -10.66
CA PRO A 104 -2.24 -20.43 -11.45
C PRO A 104 -2.20 -20.65 -12.96
N ILE A 105 -1.78 -21.84 -13.42
CA ILE A 105 -1.76 -22.19 -14.84
C ILE A 105 -3.16 -22.17 -15.49
N ASP A 106 -4.23 -22.37 -14.72
CA ASP A 106 -5.59 -22.43 -15.26
C ASP A 106 -6.05 -21.08 -15.81
N PHE A 107 -5.55 -19.96 -15.29
CA PHE A 107 -5.78 -18.63 -15.86
C PHE A 107 -5.31 -18.55 -17.33
N PHE A 108 -4.18 -19.19 -17.65
CA PHE A 108 -3.60 -19.15 -19.00
C PHE A 108 -4.19 -20.20 -19.93
N LYS A 109 -4.58 -21.36 -19.39
CA LYS A 109 -5.28 -22.38 -20.17
C LYS A 109 -6.67 -21.91 -20.60
N GLU A 110 -7.36 -21.24 -19.69
CA GLU A 110 -8.71 -20.70 -19.88
C GLU A 110 -8.67 -19.18 -20.09
N LEU A 111 -7.72 -18.70 -20.91
CA LEU A 111 -7.44 -17.27 -21.05
C LEU A 111 -8.62 -16.50 -21.62
N ASN A 112 -9.37 -17.09 -22.55
CA ASN A 112 -10.61 -16.51 -23.10
C ASN A 112 -11.64 -16.29 -21.97
N ILE A 113 -11.93 -17.32 -21.18
CA ILE A 113 -12.88 -17.23 -20.07
C ILE A 113 -12.40 -16.20 -19.04
N SER A 114 -11.11 -16.22 -18.70
CA SER A 114 -10.52 -15.31 -17.73
C SER A 114 -10.64 -13.84 -18.15
N ILE A 115 -10.40 -13.53 -19.42
CA ILE A 115 -10.52 -12.17 -19.96
C ILE A 115 -11.99 -11.74 -20.04
N ASP A 116 -12.88 -12.62 -20.49
CA ASP A 116 -14.31 -12.35 -20.61
C ASP A 116 -14.93 -12.04 -19.24
N GLU A 117 -14.56 -12.79 -18.19
CA GLU A 117 -14.99 -12.51 -16.81
C GLU A 117 -14.46 -11.15 -16.33
N ILE A 118 -13.20 -10.80 -16.59
CA ILE A 118 -12.65 -9.48 -16.24
C ILE A 118 -13.45 -8.35 -16.91
N LEU A 119 -13.79 -8.50 -18.20
CA LEU A 119 -14.59 -7.54 -18.96
C LEU A 119 -16.01 -7.39 -18.39
N GLU A 120 -16.70 -8.51 -18.20
CA GLU A 120 -18.10 -8.50 -17.76
C GLU A 120 -18.23 -7.94 -16.34
N ARG A 121 -17.36 -8.39 -15.42
CA ARG A 121 -17.35 -7.89 -14.05
C ARG A 121 -16.96 -6.42 -13.96
N HIS A 122 -16.06 -5.93 -14.82
CA HIS A 122 -15.76 -4.50 -14.88
C HIS A 122 -17.00 -3.66 -15.23
N GLU A 123 -17.77 -4.07 -16.25
CA GLU A 123 -18.98 -3.34 -16.63
C GLU A 123 -20.05 -3.43 -15.54
N TYR A 124 -20.15 -4.54 -14.80
CA TYR A 124 -20.98 -4.62 -13.60
C TYR A 124 -20.55 -3.63 -12.51
N VAL A 125 -19.27 -3.61 -12.15
CA VAL A 125 -18.75 -2.68 -11.13
C VAL A 125 -18.97 -1.22 -11.55
N LYS A 126 -18.78 -0.91 -12.84
CA LYS A 126 -19.02 0.42 -13.41
C LYS A 126 -20.47 0.89 -13.24
N LYS A 127 -21.46 0.00 -13.40
CA LYS A 127 -22.88 0.32 -13.14
C LYS A 127 -23.12 0.79 -11.70
N ILE A 128 -22.37 0.24 -10.73
CA ILE A 128 -22.49 0.57 -9.31
C ILE A 128 -21.67 1.80 -8.93
N ARG A 129 -20.39 1.84 -9.34
CA ARG A 129 -19.39 2.77 -8.81
C ARG A 129 -19.26 4.07 -9.60
N ALA A 130 -19.52 4.08 -10.91
CA ALA A 130 -19.14 5.20 -11.77
C ALA A 130 -19.74 6.55 -11.34
N LYS A 131 -21.01 6.56 -10.92
CA LYS A 131 -21.69 7.79 -10.44
C LYS A 131 -21.12 8.29 -9.11
N ILE A 132 -20.84 7.37 -8.18
CA ILE A 132 -20.29 7.69 -6.86
C ILE A 132 -18.90 8.28 -7.04
N TRP A 133 -18.03 7.57 -7.77
CA TRP A 133 -16.68 8.02 -8.06
C TRP A 133 -16.64 9.38 -8.75
N ALA A 134 -17.52 9.60 -9.75
CA ALA A 134 -17.59 10.86 -10.47
C ALA A 134 -17.96 12.05 -9.57
N LYS A 135 -18.91 11.85 -8.64
CA LYS A 135 -19.32 12.86 -7.67
C LYS A 135 -18.20 13.22 -6.70
N GLU A 136 -17.49 12.23 -6.19
CA GLU A 136 -16.38 12.41 -5.24
C GLU A 136 -15.16 13.09 -5.87
N ASN A 137 -14.94 12.90 -7.17
CA ASN A 137 -13.77 13.38 -7.89
C ASN A 137 -14.04 14.60 -8.79
N TYR A 138 -15.24 15.18 -8.76
CA TYR A 138 -15.70 16.22 -9.69
C TYR A 138 -15.39 15.88 -11.15
N SER A 139 -15.76 14.66 -11.56
CA SER A 139 -15.52 14.08 -12.89
C SER A 139 -16.83 13.62 -13.53
N SER A 140 -16.77 12.99 -14.71
CA SER A 140 -17.93 12.38 -15.37
C SER A 140 -17.94 10.85 -15.19
N PRO A 141 -19.11 10.22 -15.00
CA PRO A 141 -19.22 8.76 -14.90
C PRO A 141 -18.66 8.03 -16.13
N SER A 142 -18.73 8.64 -17.31
CA SER A 142 -18.19 8.09 -18.57
C SER A 142 -16.67 7.90 -18.57
N LYS A 143 -15.95 8.58 -17.68
CA LYS A 143 -14.49 8.45 -17.51
C LYS A 143 -14.10 7.35 -16.53
N TYR A 144 -15.08 6.71 -15.87
CA TYR A 144 -14.81 5.65 -14.93
C TYR A 144 -14.23 4.43 -15.65
N ASN A 145 -13.08 3.97 -15.16
CA ASN A 145 -12.42 2.78 -15.65
C ASN A 145 -11.58 2.19 -14.51
N LEU A 146 -11.46 0.86 -14.46
CA LEU A 146 -10.56 0.16 -13.53
C LEU A 146 -9.30 -0.36 -14.21
N PHE A 147 -9.26 -0.36 -15.54
CA PHE A 147 -8.11 -0.87 -16.27
C PHE A 147 -7.02 0.20 -16.36
N PHE A 148 -5.97 0.02 -15.57
CA PHE A 148 -4.80 0.90 -15.57
C PHE A 148 -3.53 0.14 -15.93
N ALA A 149 -2.84 0.61 -16.96
CA ALA A 149 -1.59 0.04 -17.45
C ALA A 149 -0.42 1.00 -17.21
N GLN A 150 0.79 0.43 -17.08
CA GLN A 150 2.00 1.23 -16.96
C GLN A 150 2.39 1.77 -18.35
N SER A 151 2.72 3.05 -18.43
CA SER A 151 3.28 3.67 -19.63
C SER A 151 4.56 4.46 -19.31
N GLN A 152 5.26 4.94 -20.35
CA GLN A 152 6.40 5.87 -20.19
C GLN A 152 6.01 7.16 -19.45
N ARG A 153 4.74 7.57 -19.54
CA ARG A 153 4.20 8.75 -18.85
C ARG A 153 3.70 8.45 -17.43
N GLY A 154 3.87 7.21 -16.96
CA GLY A 154 3.31 6.72 -15.72
C GLY A 154 2.07 5.85 -15.94
N LEU A 155 1.30 5.64 -14.88
CA LEU A 155 0.09 4.84 -14.94
C LEU A 155 -1.01 5.57 -15.75
N ILE A 156 -1.60 4.88 -16.74
CA ILE A 156 -2.65 5.42 -17.60
C ILE A 156 -3.87 4.51 -17.61
N SER A 157 -5.05 5.12 -17.74
CA SER A 157 -6.28 4.37 -18.02
C SER A 157 -6.19 3.79 -19.43
N THR A 158 -6.43 2.48 -19.56
CA THR A 158 -6.38 1.73 -20.82
C THR A 158 -7.75 1.14 -21.17
N LYS A 159 -8.03 0.96 -22.46
CA LYS A 159 -9.20 0.18 -22.93
C LYS A 159 -8.80 -1.21 -23.43
N GLN A 160 -7.50 -1.47 -23.54
CA GLN A 160 -6.93 -2.73 -24.00
C GLN A 160 -6.91 -3.73 -22.83
N VAL A 161 -7.93 -4.58 -22.75
CA VAL A 161 -8.08 -5.50 -21.62
C VAL A 161 -7.06 -6.64 -21.64
N LEU A 162 -6.65 -7.12 -22.82
CA LEU A 162 -5.60 -8.15 -22.91
C LEU A 162 -4.30 -7.70 -22.24
N ASP A 163 -3.84 -6.48 -22.53
CA ASP A 163 -2.65 -5.90 -21.90
C ASP A 163 -2.81 -5.81 -20.37
N TYR A 164 -3.95 -5.28 -19.91
CA TYR A 164 -4.28 -5.22 -18.48
C TYR A 164 -4.31 -6.62 -17.84
N ALA A 165 -4.98 -7.60 -18.45
CA ALA A 165 -5.13 -8.94 -17.91
C ALA A 165 -3.78 -9.65 -17.82
N ILE A 166 -3.00 -9.69 -18.90
CA ILE A 166 -1.70 -10.35 -18.89
C ILE A 166 -0.73 -9.65 -17.94
N HIS A 167 -0.68 -8.31 -17.95
CA HIS A 167 0.28 -7.57 -17.14
C HIS A 167 -0.08 -7.52 -15.65
N ARG A 168 -1.36 -7.32 -15.31
CA ARG A 168 -1.81 -7.11 -13.92
C ARG A 168 -2.32 -8.39 -13.23
N TRP A 169 -2.81 -9.37 -13.99
CA TRP A 169 -3.22 -10.66 -13.44
C TRP A 169 -2.21 -11.75 -13.80
N GLY A 170 -1.82 -11.83 -15.07
CA GLY A 170 -0.90 -12.86 -15.55
C GLY A 170 0.46 -12.81 -14.87
N VAL A 171 1.12 -11.65 -14.81
CA VAL A 171 2.47 -11.52 -14.21
C VAL A 171 2.53 -12.03 -12.75
N PRO A 172 1.66 -11.58 -11.81
CA PRO A 172 1.70 -12.14 -10.46
C PRO A 172 1.34 -13.63 -10.42
N LEU A 173 0.44 -14.13 -11.27
CA LEU A 173 0.14 -15.57 -11.33
C LEU A 173 1.31 -16.40 -11.89
N CYS A 174 2.05 -15.87 -12.87
CA CYS A 174 3.30 -16.45 -13.37
C CYS A 174 4.37 -16.54 -12.29
N PHE A 175 4.49 -15.50 -11.45
CA PHE A 175 5.41 -15.53 -10.31
C PHE A 175 5.09 -16.70 -9.36
N LEU A 176 3.81 -16.91 -9.02
CA LEU A 176 3.40 -18.07 -8.20
C LEU A 176 3.76 -19.40 -8.87
N LEU A 177 3.44 -19.52 -10.16
CA LEU A 177 3.75 -20.73 -10.93
C LEU A 177 5.25 -20.99 -10.99
N LEU A 178 6.06 -19.95 -11.16
CA LEU A 178 7.52 -20.08 -11.24
C LEU A 178 8.12 -20.59 -9.93
N LEU A 179 7.65 -20.08 -8.78
CA LEU A 179 8.05 -20.58 -7.46
C LEU A 179 7.76 -22.08 -7.32
N GLU A 180 6.57 -22.52 -7.75
CA GLU A 180 6.20 -23.93 -7.71
C GLU A 180 7.11 -24.80 -8.59
N ARG A 181 7.38 -24.35 -9.83
CA ARG A 181 8.23 -25.08 -10.78
C ARG A 181 9.68 -25.18 -10.33
N ASP A 182 10.20 -24.11 -9.73
CA ASP A 182 11.57 -24.10 -9.24
C ASP A 182 11.74 -25.02 -8.01
N LEU A 183 10.71 -25.15 -7.15
CA LEU A 183 10.69 -26.15 -6.08
C LEU A 183 10.62 -27.59 -6.63
N GLU A 184 9.74 -27.85 -7.60
CA GLU A 184 9.60 -29.15 -8.26
C GLU A 184 10.93 -29.59 -8.91
N LYS A 185 11.63 -28.67 -9.58
CA LYS A 185 12.93 -28.93 -10.24
C LYS A 185 14.01 -29.42 -9.27
N ILE A 186 13.97 -28.96 -8.02
CA ILE A 186 14.94 -29.37 -6.98
C ILE A 186 14.40 -30.48 -6.06
N GLY A 187 13.29 -31.12 -6.44
CA GLY A 187 12.68 -32.20 -5.68
C GLY A 187 12.11 -31.78 -4.33
N LYS A 188 11.81 -30.49 -4.14
CA LYS A 188 11.20 -29.98 -2.90
C LYS A 188 9.71 -29.76 -3.09
N ILE A 189 8.94 -30.07 -2.06
CA ILE A 189 7.51 -29.79 -1.99
C ILE A 189 7.29 -28.81 -0.84
N SER A 190 6.58 -27.71 -1.11
CA SER A 190 6.08 -26.81 -0.08
C SER A 190 4.58 -26.60 -0.29
N PRO A 191 3.75 -26.70 0.76
CA PRO A 191 2.34 -26.33 0.71
C PRO A 191 2.14 -24.81 0.81
N GLN A 192 3.23 -24.03 0.82
CA GLN A 192 3.19 -22.58 0.95
C GLN A 192 4.38 -21.88 0.24
N PRO A 193 4.59 -22.11 -1.07
CA PRO A 193 5.77 -21.60 -1.78
C PRO A 193 5.96 -20.09 -1.69
N LEU A 194 4.88 -19.31 -1.82
CA LEU A 194 4.95 -17.85 -1.72
C LEU A 194 5.30 -17.43 -0.30
N VAL A 195 4.66 -18.00 0.73
CA VAL A 195 4.96 -17.69 2.13
C VAL A 195 6.41 -18.01 2.48
N ASP A 196 6.92 -19.16 2.03
CA ASP A 196 8.31 -19.55 2.26
C ASP A 196 9.29 -18.60 1.54
N TYR A 197 8.97 -18.18 0.31
CA TYR A 197 9.77 -17.22 -0.44
C TYR A 197 9.81 -15.85 0.24
N ILE A 198 8.67 -15.29 0.62
CA ILE A 198 8.63 -13.96 1.26
C ILE A 198 9.35 -14.00 2.62
N GLU A 199 9.14 -15.04 3.44
CA GLU A 199 9.79 -15.14 4.76
C GLU A 199 11.26 -15.57 4.72
N SER A 200 11.79 -15.87 3.52
CA SER A 200 13.21 -16.10 3.32
C SER A 200 14.05 -14.83 3.49
N PHE A 201 13.42 -13.65 3.32
CA PHE A 201 14.09 -12.37 3.49
C PHE A 201 14.25 -11.98 4.95
N ASP A 202 15.28 -11.17 5.20
CA ASP A 202 15.62 -10.71 6.54
C ASP A 202 14.57 -9.78 7.15
N SER A 203 13.82 -9.03 6.35
CA SER A 203 12.77 -8.14 6.82
C SER A 203 11.65 -7.95 5.81
N ALA A 204 10.52 -7.44 6.29
CA ALA A 204 9.38 -7.06 5.45
C ALA A 204 9.74 -5.95 4.45
N GLU A 205 10.63 -5.01 4.81
CA GLU A 205 11.15 -3.98 3.90
C GLU A 205 11.95 -4.59 2.75
N ILE A 206 12.88 -5.51 3.04
CA ILE A 206 13.67 -6.18 2.00
C ILE A 206 12.73 -7.03 1.13
N MET A 207 11.77 -7.72 1.73
CA MET A 207 10.74 -8.46 1.00
C MET A 207 9.96 -7.56 0.04
N ALA A 208 9.53 -6.37 0.49
CA ALA A 208 8.80 -5.43 -0.36
C ALA A 208 9.65 -4.97 -1.57
N GLN A 209 10.95 -4.75 -1.38
CA GLN A 209 11.88 -4.43 -2.47
C GLN A 209 12.05 -5.62 -3.42
N GLN A 210 12.22 -6.83 -2.89
CA GLN A 210 12.46 -8.03 -3.69
C GLN A 210 11.24 -8.47 -4.51
N ILE A 211 10.02 -8.29 -4.01
CA ILE A 211 8.79 -8.52 -4.79
C ILE A 211 8.77 -7.67 -6.06
N LYS A 212 9.40 -6.49 -6.04
CA LYS A 212 9.47 -5.63 -7.21
C LYS A 212 10.68 -5.93 -8.09
N ASP A 213 11.86 -5.95 -7.47
CA ASP A 213 13.14 -5.76 -8.16
C ASP A 213 13.97 -7.04 -8.27
N ASN A 214 13.53 -8.17 -7.71
CA ASN A 214 14.26 -9.43 -7.87
C ASN A 214 14.38 -9.79 -9.36
N GLU A 215 15.59 -10.11 -9.81
CA GLU A 215 15.87 -10.34 -11.24
C GLU A 215 15.01 -11.44 -11.86
N ARG A 216 14.73 -12.52 -11.11
CA ARG A 216 13.98 -13.68 -11.59
C ARG A 216 12.49 -13.62 -11.22
N TYR A 217 12.19 -13.16 -10.01
CA TYR A 217 10.85 -13.25 -9.41
C TYR A 217 10.14 -11.91 -9.29
N GLY A 218 10.83 -10.80 -9.55
CA GLY A 218 10.31 -9.45 -9.39
C GLY A 218 9.18 -9.17 -10.37
N LEU A 219 8.12 -8.54 -9.87
CA LEU A 219 6.97 -8.13 -10.67
C LEU A 219 7.26 -6.87 -11.51
N GLY A 220 8.39 -6.20 -11.28
CA GLY A 220 8.89 -5.11 -12.11
C GLY A 220 7.89 -3.96 -12.30
N SER A 221 7.45 -3.75 -13.54
CA SER A 221 6.47 -2.70 -13.89
C SER A 221 5.02 -3.09 -13.56
N ALA A 222 4.74 -4.37 -13.31
CA ALA A 222 3.42 -4.84 -12.91
C ALA A 222 3.04 -4.39 -11.50
N ILE A 223 4.00 -4.01 -10.66
CA ILE A 223 3.75 -3.47 -9.32
C ILE A 223 4.53 -2.19 -9.06
N GLY A 224 3.90 -1.19 -8.43
CA GLY A 224 4.59 -0.01 -7.93
C GLY A 224 5.16 -0.23 -6.53
N ASP A 225 6.18 0.53 -6.12
CA ASP A 225 6.76 0.39 -4.77
C ASP A 225 5.71 0.58 -3.67
N LYS A 226 4.75 1.51 -3.87
CA LYS A 226 3.63 1.72 -2.93
C LYS A 226 2.90 0.40 -2.68
N ALA A 227 2.59 -0.35 -3.74
CA ALA A 227 1.85 -1.60 -3.62
C ALA A 227 2.67 -2.71 -2.97
N CYS A 228 3.99 -2.75 -3.16
CA CYS A 228 4.84 -3.67 -2.41
C CYS A 228 4.78 -3.42 -0.90
N HIS A 229 4.83 -2.15 -0.48
CA HIS A 229 4.69 -1.78 0.93
C HIS A 229 3.26 -1.99 1.44
N LEU A 230 2.25 -1.81 0.59
CA LEU A 230 0.86 -2.18 0.92
C LEU A 230 0.72 -3.69 1.13
N PHE A 231 1.42 -4.51 0.34
CA PHE A 231 1.47 -5.96 0.54
C PHE A 231 2.16 -6.31 1.86
N ALA A 232 3.31 -5.69 2.17
CA ALA A 232 3.97 -5.85 3.47
C ALA A 232 3.04 -5.47 4.64
N LYS A 233 2.33 -4.34 4.54
CA LYS A 233 1.31 -3.92 5.51
C LYS A 233 0.21 -4.97 5.67
N MET A 234 -0.35 -5.46 4.57
CA MET A 234 -1.42 -6.45 4.60
C MET A 234 -0.96 -7.76 5.22
N PHE A 235 0.21 -8.25 4.81
CA PHE A 235 0.78 -9.51 5.27
C PHE A 235 1.20 -9.47 6.75
N VAL A 236 1.91 -8.43 7.18
CA VAL A 236 2.48 -8.35 8.53
C VAL A 236 1.48 -7.80 9.55
N SER A 237 0.83 -6.67 9.25
CA SER A 237 0.10 -5.89 10.27
C SER A 237 -1.41 -6.03 10.22
N VAL A 238 -1.99 -6.25 9.04
CA VAL A 238 -3.46 -6.32 8.88
C VAL A 238 -3.96 -7.74 9.09
N PHE A 239 -3.49 -8.68 8.26
CA PHE A 239 -3.93 -10.07 8.32
C PHE A 239 -3.01 -10.94 9.17
N LYS A 240 -1.82 -10.44 9.55
CA LYS A 240 -0.85 -11.15 10.42
C LYS A 240 -0.56 -12.57 9.92
N LEU A 241 -0.28 -12.67 8.63
CA LEU A 241 -0.03 -13.94 7.93
C LEU A 241 1.41 -14.44 8.12
N THR A 242 2.26 -13.69 8.82
CA THR A 242 3.61 -14.14 9.18
C THR A 242 3.57 -15.40 10.04
N LYS A 243 4.33 -16.42 9.64
CA LYS A 243 4.41 -17.75 10.26
C LYS A 243 5.71 -17.94 11.03
N ARG A 244 6.85 -18.03 10.34
CA ARG A 244 8.16 -18.39 10.95
C ARG A 244 8.86 -17.21 11.60
N LYS A 245 8.51 -16.00 11.18
CA LYS A 245 9.20 -14.76 11.57
C LYS A 245 8.42 -13.90 12.58
N SER A 246 7.32 -14.39 13.14
CA SER A 246 6.42 -13.60 14.02
C SER A 246 7.09 -13.00 15.26
N ARG A 247 8.23 -13.54 15.70
CA ARG A 247 9.04 -13.01 16.82
C ARG A 247 10.30 -12.25 16.36
N ASP A 248 10.58 -12.24 15.06
CA ASP A 248 11.72 -11.53 14.48
C ASP A 248 11.37 -10.03 14.35
N LYS A 249 12.24 -9.15 14.87
CA LYS A 249 12.13 -7.69 14.70
C LYS A 249 12.00 -7.26 13.23
N GLY A 250 12.59 -8.03 12.31
CA GLY A 250 12.49 -7.88 10.86
C GLY A 250 11.07 -8.00 10.28
N TRP A 251 10.14 -8.54 11.06
CA TRP A 251 8.80 -8.94 10.60
C TRP A 251 7.73 -8.45 11.58
N THR A 252 7.82 -7.18 11.94
CA THR A 252 6.94 -6.52 12.91
C THR A 252 6.26 -5.31 12.27
N ASP A 253 5.37 -4.68 13.03
CA ASP A 253 4.65 -3.46 12.67
C ASP A 253 5.54 -2.23 12.35
N PHE A 254 6.87 -2.36 12.46
CA PHE A 254 7.86 -1.31 12.14
C PHE A 254 8.76 -1.65 10.96
N SER A 255 8.69 -2.86 10.42
CA SER A 255 9.75 -3.41 9.59
C SER A 255 9.60 -3.13 8.10
N TYR A 256 8.69 -2.25 7.69
CA TYR A 256 8.46 -1.81 6.32
C TYR A 256 8.13 -0.30 6.28
N GLU A 257 8.47 0.41 5.20
CA GLU A 257 8.10 1.81 5.01
C GLU A 257 6.58 2.02 4.90
N VAL A 258 6.09 3.18 5.34
CA VAL A 258 4.71 3.61 5.06
C VAL A 258 4.50 3.68 3.53
N PRO A 259 3.42 3.09 2.98
CA PRO A 259 3.12 3.12 1.55
C PRO A 259 2.59 4.49 1.10
N PHE A 260 3.46 5.51 1.07
CA PHE A 260 3.06 6.87 0.66
C PHE A 260 2.42 6.89 -0.72
N ASP A 261 1.14 7.28 -0.75
CA ASP A 261 0.41 7.64 -1.95
C ASP A 261 0.08 9.13 -1.99
N SER A 262 -0.58 9.57 -3.05
CA SER A 262 -0.97 10.97 -3.22
C SER A 262 -1.87 11.49 -2.10
N ASN A 263 -2.70 10.64 -1.47
CA ASN A 263 -3.53 11.02 -0.33
C ASN A 263 -2.67 11.22 0.92
N ALA A 264 -1.82 10.25 1.25
CA ALA A 264 -0.90 10.32 2.37
C ALA A 264 0.04 11.54 2.25
N GLY A 265 0.67 11.71 1.09
CA GLY A 265 1.55 12.84 0.81
C GLY A 265 0.85 14.19 0.94
N ARG A 266 -0.38 14.30 0.44
CA ARG A 266 -1.18 15.52 0.56
C ARG A 266 -1.49 15.87 2.00
N VAL A 267 -1.89 14.89 2.81
CA VAL A 267 -2.18 15.10 4.24
C VAL A 267 -0.91 15.54 4.95
N LEU A 268 0.20 14.81 4.82
CA LEU A 268 1.47 15.15 5.48
C LEU A 268 2.04 16.50 5.06
N PHE A 269 1.86 16.88 3.79
CA PHE A 269 2.29 18.18 3.30
C PHE A 269 1.43 19.31 3.89
N ARG A 270 0.09 19.20 3.79
CA ARG A 270 -0.83 20.25 4.21
C ARG A 270 -0.91 20.45 5.72
N THR A 271 -0.67 19.41 6.51
CA THR A 271 -0.59 19.56 7.96
C THR A 271 0.69 20.25 8.42
N GLY A 272 1.70 20.39 7.55
CA GLY A 272 3.02 20.90 7.92
C GLY A 272 4.02 19.83 8.34
N PHE A 273 3.62 18.56 8.42
CA PHE A 273 4.50 17.46 8.86
C PHE A 273 5.78 17.37 8.02
N LEU A 274 5.67 17.41 6.69
CA LEU A 274 6.84 17.33 5.81
C LEU A 274 7.74 18.58 5.90
N LEU A 275 7.17 19.74 6.21
CA LEU A 275 7.88 21.01 6.32
C LEU A 275 8.78 21.09 7.57
N GLN A 276 8.54 20.22 8.56
CA GLN A 276 9.44 20.05 9.70
C GLN A 276 10.78 19.41 9.31
N PHE A 277 10.85 18.72 8.17
CA PHE A 277 12.03 17.93 7.79
C PHE A 277 12.72 18.40 6.51
N ALA A 278 12.08 19.26 5.72
CA ALA A 278 12.68 19.88 4.55
C ALA A 278 11.92 21.15 4.16
N SER A 279 12.61 22.11 3.54
CA SER A 279 11.98 23.33 3.05
C SER A 279 11.26 23.11 1.71
N ILE A 280 10.38 24.05 1.33
CA ILE A 280 9.76 24.07 -0.01
C ILE A 280 10.84 24.04 -1.11
N LYS A 281 11.94 24.79 -0.94
CA LYS A 281 13.07 24.82 -1.89
C LYS A 281 13.73 23.45 -2.03
N ASP A 282 13.87 22.71 -0.93
CA ASP A 282 14.41 21.35 -0.96
C ASP A 282 13.47 20.43 -1.75
N PHE A 283 12.15 20.51 -1.51
CA PHE A 283 11.16 19.72 -2.24
C PHE A 283 11.07 20.06 -3.73
N GLU A 284 11.26 21.32 -4.13
CA GLU A 284 11.38 21.72 -5.53
C GLU A 284 12.64 21.13 -6.19
N LYS A 285 13.79 21.26 -5.51
CA LYS A 285 15.06 20.68 -5.98
C LYS A 285 14.95 19.17 -6.19
N TRP A 286 14.20 18.49 -5.32
CA TRP A 286 13.97 17.05 -5.42
C TRP A 286 12.84 16.66 -6.38
N GLN A 287 12.20 17.62 -7.06
CA GLN A 287 11.03 17.41 -7.91
C GLN A 287 9.87 16.72 -7.20
N VAL A 288 9.81 16.84 -5.87
CA VAL A 288 8.65 16.48 -5.06
C VAL A 288 7.57 17.52 -5.27
N ILE A 289 7.93 18.81 -5.31
CA ILE A 289 7.06 19.89 -5.78
C ILE A 289 7.45 20.22 -7.22
N GLN A 290 6.47 20.17 -8.12
CA GLN A 290 6.64 20.51 -9.53
C GLN A 290 5.77 21.71 -9.87
N ARG A 291 6.40 22.88 -9.98
CA ARG A 291 5.70 24.16 -10.17
C ARG A 291 4.90 24.17 -11.48
N GLY A 292 3.65 24.62 -11.40
CA GLY A 292 2.76 24.76 -12.56
C GLY A 292 2.32 23.45 -13.25
N LYS A 293 2.75 22.28 -12.78
CA LYS A 293 2.41 20.97 -13.40
C LYS A 293 1.12 20.34 -12.87
N GLY A 294 0.48 20.97 -11.90
CA GLY A 294 -0.81 20.55 -11.34
C GLY A 294 -1.98 21.00 -12.19
N LYS A 295 -3.17 20.44 -11.90
CA LYS A 295 -4.42 20.87 -12.56
C LYS A 295 -4.62 22.37 -12.42
N ARG A 296 -5.00 23.04 -13.52
CA ARG A 296 -5.20 24.50 -13.60
C ARG A 296 -3.93 25.34 -13.31
N GLY A 297 -2.74 24.80 -13.59
CA GLY A 297 -1.47 25.53 -13.41
C GLY A 297 -1.03 25.66 -11.96
N LEU A 298 -1.64 24.89 -11.05
CA LEU A 298 -1.23 24.77 -9.65
C LEU A 298 0.05 23.92 -9.51
N ASP A 299 0.60 23.84 -8.31
CA ASP A 299 1.81 23.06 -8.06
C ASP A 299 1.47 21.60 -7.79
N TYR A 300 2.18 20.68 -8.45
CA TYR A 300 1.97 19.24 -8.30
C TYR A 300 2.91 18.64 -7.26
N ILE A 301 2.37 17.92 -6.27
CA ILE A 301 3.13 17.16 -5.28
C ILE A 301 3.28 15.72 -5.77
N ARG A 302 4.46 15.39 -6.28
CA ARG A 302 4.87 14.02 -6.58
C ARG A 302 5.55 13.40 -5.36
N VAL A 303 4.76 13.06 -4.33
CA VAL A 303 5.26 12.58 -3.04
C VAL A 303 6.22 11.38 -3.14
N THR A 304 6.04 10.51 -4.14
CA THR A 304 6.91 9.34 -4.37
C THR A 304 8.38 9.72 -4.55
N ASN A 305 8.67 10.96 -4.98
CA ASN A 305 10.03 11.46 -5.15
C ASN A 305 10.75 11.77 -3.82
N ILE A 306 10.05 11.66 -2.68
CA ILE A 306 10.64 11.78 -1.33
C ILE A 306 11.53 10.57 -0.99
N ARG A 307 11.33 9.41 -1.63
CA ARG A 307 12.14 8.23 -1.32
C ARG A 307 13.64 8.51 -1.55
N GLY A 308 14.46 8.10 -0.58
CA GLY A 308 15.90 8.35 -0.55
C GLY A 308 16.31 9.79 -0.27
N LYS A 309 15.36 10.73 -0.10
CA LYS A 309 15.66 12.12 0.28
C LYS A 309 15.92 12.22 1.78
N ARG A 310 16.94 12.99 2.13
CA ARG A 310 17.50 13.05 3.48
C ARG A 310 17.25 14.41 4.10
N THR A 311 16.91 14.40 5.38
CA THR A 311 16.77 15.63 6.15
C THR A 311 18.10 16.04 6.78
N ARG A 312 18.36 17.35 6.79
CA ARG A 312 19.46 17.98 7.55
C ARG A 312 19.04 18.45 8.95
N TYR A 313 17.75 18.34 9.28
CA TYR A 313 17.15 18.91 10.48
C TYR A 313 17.32 18.01 11.72
N ILE A 314 17.82 16.78 11.53
CA ILE A 314 18.12 15.84 12.60
C ILE A 314 19.63 15.58 12.60
N SER A 315 20.31 16.05 13.65
CA SER A 315 21.76 15.88 13.82
C SER A 315 22.12 14.46 14.25
N GLN A 316 23.24 13.95 13.74
CA GLN A 316 23.77 12.60 14.02
C GLN A 316 24.08 12.39 15.51
N TYR A 317 24.34 13.46 16.26
CA TYR A 317 24.68 13.41 17.68
C TYR A 317 23.46 13.35 18.60
N THR A 318 22.24 13.39 18.04
CA THR A 318 21.01 13.41 18.84
C THR A 318 20.53 12.01 19.21
N LYS A 319 19.85 11.85 20.35
CA LYS A 319 19.19 10.59 20.74
C LYS A 319 18.22 10.09 19.67
N ILE A 320 17.45 11.01 19.06
CA ILE A 320 16.53 10.73 17.94
C ILE A 320 17.25 10.02 16.79
N PHE A 321 18.45 10.46 16.43
CA PHE A 321 19.21 9.83 15.34
C PHE A 321 19.65 8.40 15.70
N HIS A 322 20.07 8.17 16.94
CA HIS A 322 20.44 6.83 17.39
C HIS A 322 19.23 5.88 17.40
N ASP A 323 18.05 6.36 17.79
CA ASP A 323 16.80 5.61 17.68
C ASP A 323 16.46 5.31 16.21
N TYR A 324 16.68 6.27 15.30
CA TYR A 324 16.51 6.06 13.87
C TYR A 324 17.43 4.95 13.34
N VAL A 325 18.72 4.99 13.69
CA VAL A 325 19.69 3.94 13.34
C VAL A 325 19.18 2.58 13.83
N LYS A 326 18.64 2.51 15.04
CA LYS A 326 18.07 1.28 15.60
C LYS A 326 16.87 0.77 14.80
N VAL A 327 15.93 1.64 14.45
CA VAL A 327 14.77 1.26 13.62
C VAL A 327 15.21 0.71 12.27
N VAL A 328 16.10 1.44 11.58
CA VAL A 328 16.56 1.09 10.24
C VAL A 328 17.39 -0.20 10.24
N SER A 329 18.32 -0.36 11.19
CA SER A 329 19.22 -1.51 11.23
C SER A 329 18.58 -2.78 11.82
N GLN A 330 17.75 -2.66 12.86
CA GLN A 330 17.20 -3.83 13.57
C GLN A 330 15.85 -4.28 13.06
N TYR A 331 14.98 -3.34 12.68
CA TYR A 331 13.61 -3.64 12.27
C TYR A 331 13.49 -3.69 10.75
N MET A 332 13.89 -2.63 10.05
CA MET A 332 13.81 -2.63 8.59
C MET A 332 14.96 -3.39 7.93
N ARG A 333 16.10 -3.53 8.63
CA ARG A 333 17.34 -4.18 8.17
C ARG A 333 17.91 -3.63 6.85
N VAL A 334 17.54 -2.40 6.48
CA VAL A 334 18.02 -1.73 5.26
C VAL A 334 19.10 -0.70 5.59
N GLY A 335 20.35 -1.15 5.55
CA GLY A 335 21.52 -0.31 5.83
C GLY A 335 22.02 -0.48 7.26
N LYS A 336 23.27 -0.95 7.37
CA LYS A 336 23.90 -1.27 8.67
C LYS A 336 24.28 -0.01 9.48
N SER A 337 24.64 1.08 8.79
CA SER A 337 25.13 2.32 9.43
C SER A 337 24.68 3.56 8.65
N PRO A 338 23.39 3.95 8.70
CA PRO A 338 22.92 5.14 8.00
C PRO A 338 23.61 6.38 8.58
N ARG A 339 24.12 7.25 7.70
CA ARG A 339 24.77 8.54 8.08
C ARG A 339 23.79 9.72 8.10
N SER A 340 22.52 9.49 7.81
CA SER A 340 21.52 10.54 7.68
C SER A 340 20.12 9.95 7.77
N VAL A 341 19.15 10.77 8.19
CA VAL A 341 17.75 10.37 8.26
C VAL A 341 17.07 10.55 6.91
N GLU A 342 16.47 9.48 6.40
CA GLU A 342 15.61 9.52 5.20
C GLU A 342 14.18 9.88 5.60
N ILE A 343 13.60 10.86 4.92
CA ILE A 343 12.28 11.43 5.29
C ILE A 343 11.18 10.37 5.25
N GLN A 344 11.25 9.45 4.28
CA GLN A 344 10.30 8.35 4.10
C GLN A 344 10.21 7.42 5.33
N LYS A 345 11.30 7.30 6.11
CA LYS A 345 11.43 6.40 7.26
C LYS A 345 11.18 7.10 8.61
N ILE A 346 10.94 8.41 8.60
CA ILE A 346 10.62 9.18 9.81
C ILE A 346 9.35 8.65 10.49
N PRO A 347 8.23 8.34 9.80
CA PRO A 347 7.07 7.77 10.46
C PRO A 347 7.39 6.53 11.32
N ASN A 348 8.19 5.59 10.81
CA ASN A 348 8.63 4.41 11.55
C ASN A 348 9.35 4.80 12.86
N LEU A 349 10.24 5.80 12.81
CA LEU A 349 10.91 6.34 13.98
C LEU A 349 9.94 6.93 15.01
N ILE A 350 8.96 7.73 14.57
CA ILE A 350 8.02 8.38 15.49
C ILE A 350 7.13 7.35 16.16
N ILE A 351 6.62 6.37 15.42
CA ILE A 351 5.77 5.31 15.96
C ILE A 351 6.59 4.46 16.93
N TYR A 352 7.85 4.14 16.60
CA TYR A 352 8.76 3.45 17.52
C TYR A 352 8.92 4.21 18.85
N LYS A 353 9.12 5.53 18.79
CA LYS A 353 9.25 6.39 19.97
C LYS A 353 7.96 6.45 20.78
N LEU A 354 6.81 6.56 20.14
CA LEU A 354 5.51 6.53 20.83
C LEU A 354 5.32 5.21 21.58
N ASN A 355 5.68 4.07 20.98
CA ASN A 355 5.52 2.79 21.66
C ASN A 355 6.48 2.60 22.85
N GLN A 356 7.58 3.36 22.92
CA GLN A 356 8.41 3.40 24.14
C GLN A 356 7.71 4.05 25.33
N THR A 357 6.64 4.83 25.11
CA THR A 357 5.83 5.44 26.19
C THR A 357 4.62 4.60 26.59
N GLY A 358 4.55 3.35 26.12
CA GLY A 358 3.49 2.39 26.47
C GLY A 358 2.31 2.37 25.50
N THR A 359 2.35 3.10 24.38
CA THR A 359 1.34 2.96 23.33
C THR A 359 1.56 1.69 22.50
N ASN A 360 0.51 1.24 21.81
CA ASN A 360 0.59 0.13 20.86
C ASN A 360 0.05 0.57 19.49
N TYR A 361 0.90 1.30 18.77
CA TYR A 361 0.66 1.75 17.40
C TYR A 361 1.55 1.02 16.39
N SER A 362 1.04 0.86 15.17
CA SER A 362 1.74 0.27 14.04
C SER A 362 1.94 1.28 12.91
N VAL A 363 2.88 1.00 12.00
CA VAL A 363 3.00 1.71 10.70
C VAL A 363 1.68 1.65 9.92
N ALA A 364 0.97 0.53 10.00
CA ALA A 364 -0.35 0.37 9.39
C ALA A 364 -1.38 1.36 9.95
N ASP A 365 -1.43 1.57 11.28
CA ASP A 365 -2.36 2.52 11.91
C ASP A 365 -2.10 3.95 11.43
N PHE A 366 -0.84 4.35 11.32
CA PHE A 366 -0.49 5.66 10.81
C PHE A 366 -0.94 5.84 9.35
N ASP A 367 -0.63 4.86 8.51
CA ASP A 367 -1.04 4.85 7.10
C ASP A 367 -2.57 4.90 6.94
N ASP A 368 -3.31 4.08 7.68
CA ASP A 368 -4.78 4.07 7.65
C ASP A 368 -5.36 5.42 8.09
N GLY A 369 -4.73 6.08 9.06
CA GLY A 369 -5.11 7.43 9.48
C GLY A 369 -4.93 8.45 8.36
N LEU A 370 -3.82 8.36 7.64
CA LEU A 370 -3.55 9.21 6.48
C LEU A 370 -4.56 8.98 5.35
N ILE A 371 -4.84 7.72 5.03
CA ILE A 371 -5.84 7.35 4.01
C ILE A 371 -7.22 7.84 4.43
N PHE A 372 -7.66 7.59 5.66
CA PHE A 372 -8.94 8.06 6.18
C PHE A 372 -9.10 9.57 6.07
N VAL A 373 -8.09 10.33 6.49
CA VAL A 373 -8.12 11.80 6.40
C VAL A 373 -8.11 12.25 4.94
N GLY A 374 -7.25 11.65 4.12
CA GLY A 374 -7.05 12.00 2.72
C GLY A 374 -8.28 11.75 1.84
N THR A 375 -9.04 10.68 2.11
CA THR A 375 -10.22 10.29 1.31
C THR A 375 -11.53 10.87 1.83
N ARG A 376 -11.62 11.30 3.10
CA ARG A 376 -12.88 11.82 3.67
C ARG A 376 -12.90 13.32 3.94
N TYR A 377 -11.73 13.95 4.08
CA TYR A 377 -11.64 15.35 4.49
C TYR A 377 -10.68 16.16 3.61
N CYS A 378 -9.44 15.71 3.46
CA CYS A 378 -8.38 16.44 2.77
C CYS A 378 -8.38 16.13 1.28
N PHE A 379 -9.43 16.53 0.56
CA PHE A 379 -9.59 16.25 -0.87
C PHE A 379 -8.59 16.99 -1.78
N ASN A 380 -8.35 16.44 -2.96
CA ASN A 380 -7.44 16.99 -3.99
C ASN A 380 -8.10 18.03 -4.91
N HIS A 381 -8.81 18.99 -4.33
CA HIS A 381 -9.48 20.07 -5.06
C HIS A 381 -9.63 21.30 -4.15
N GLU A 382 -10.16 22.41 -4.68
CA GLU A 382 -10.30 23.69 -3.95
C GLU A 382 -11.16 23.65 -2.67
N LYS A 383 -12.05 22.65 -2.50
CA LYS A 383 -13.01 22.60 -1.37
C LYS A 383 -12.82 21.41 -0.41
N PRO A 384 -11.65 21.21 0.22
CA PRO A 384 -11.49 20.18 1.25
C PRO A 384 -12.38 20.49 2.47
N ARG A 385 -12.80 19.45 3.21
CA ARG A 385 -13.69 19.59 4.39
C ARG A 385 -12.91 19.95 5.66
N CYS A 386 -12.10 21.00 5.61
CA CYS A 386 -11.15 21.36 6.67
C CYS A 386 -11.82 21.61 8.03
N SER A 387 -12.94 22.35 8.06
CA SER A 387 -13.66 22.68 9.30
C SER A 387 -14.19 21.46 10.07
N ARG A 388 -14.44 20.36 9.36
CA ARG A 388 -14.88 19.06 9.90
C ARG A 388 -13.75 18.05 10.04
N CYS A 389 -12.53 18.40 9.63
CA CYS A 389 -11.39 17.50 9.67
C CYS A 389 -10.97 17.21 11.13
N PRO A 390 -10.74 15.95 11.51
CA PRO A 390 -10.31 15.61 12.87
C PRO A 390 -8.90 16.11 13.21
N LEU A 391 -8.15 16.61 12.21
CA LEU A 391 -6.83 17.22 12.37
C LEU A 391 -6.86 18.75 12.31
N ARG A 392 -8.04 19.40 12.27
CA ARG A 392 -8.13 20.85 12.00
C ARG A 392 -7.26 21.70 12.93
N ASN A 393 -7.23 21.39 14.23
CA ASN A 393 -6.48 22.16 15.24
C ASN A 393 -4.96 21.93 15.12
N LEU A 394 -4.52 20.93 14.36
CA LEU A 394 -3.11 20.56 14.16
C LEU A 394 -2.64 20.84 12.73
N CYS A 395 -3.50 21.40 11.87
CA CYS A 395 -3.18 21.56 10.45
C CYS A 395 -2.61 22.95 10.18
N GLU A 396 -1.29 23.05 9.94
CA GLU A 396 -0.64 24.32 9.55
C GLU A 396 -1.36 24.97 8.37
N GLY A 397 -1.70 24.17 7.36
CA GLY A 397 -2.42 24.64 6.19
C GLY A 397 -3.80 25.23 6.48
N PHE A 398 -4.45 24.88 7.59
CA PHE A 398 -5.76 25.44 7.95
C PHE A 398 -5.65 26.62 8.92
N ASN A 399 -4.69 26.57 9.86
CA ASN A 399 -4.62 27.54 10.95
C ASN A 399 -3.66 28.71 10.66
N GLU A 400 -2.60 28.47 9.89
CA GLU A 400 -1.46 29.40 9.78
C GLU A 400 -1.14 29.77 8.33
N ASN A 401 -1.17 28.79 7.41
CA ASN A 401 -0.70 28.97 6.04
C ASN A 401 -1.61 28.31 5.00
N ASN A 402 -2.72 28.98 4.68
CA ASN A 402 -3.73 28.49 3.73
C ASN A 402 -3.18 28.20 2.32
N SER A 403 -2.02 28.77 1.95
CA SER A 403 -1.38 28.50 0.66
C SER A 403 -1.02 27.02 0.46
N LEU A 404 -0.76 26.27 1.54
CA LEU A 404 -0.48 24.82 1.48
C LEU A 404 -1.68 24.02 0.95
N ILE A 405 -2.90 24.53 1.17
CA ILE A 405 -4.13 23.92 0.70
C ILE A 405 -4.46 24.43 -0.71
N GLU A 406 -4.40 25.73 -0.93
CA GLU A 406 -4.91 26.36 -2.15
C GLU A 406 -4.00 26.13 -3.36
N ARG A 407 -2.67 26.18 -3.17
CA ARG A 407 -1.69 26.19 -4.28
C ARG A 407 -1.24 24.81 -4.73
N TYR A 408 -1.41 23.78 -3.90
CA TYR A 408 -0.82 22.45 -4.13
C TYR A 408 -1.88 21.37 -4.40
N ARG A 409 -1.62 20.54 -5.42
CA ARG A 409 -2.43 19.40 -5.85
C ARG A 409 -1.56 18.15 -5.98
N THR A 410 -2.18 16.98 -5.94
CA THR A 410 -1.49 15.68 -6.06
C THR A 410 -2.00 14.85 -7.21
#